data_AF-A0A836PX76-F1
#
_entry.id   AF-A0A836PX76-F1
#
_cell.length_a   1.000
_cell.length_b   1.000
_cell.length_c   1.000
_cell.angle_alpha   90.00
_cell.angle_beta   90.00
_cell.angle_gamma   90.00
#
_symmetry.space_group_name_H-M   'P 1'
#
loop_
_entity.id
_entity.type
_entity.pdbx_description
1 polymer ?
#
loop_
_entity_poly.entity_id
_entity_poly.type
_entity_poly.pdbx_seq_one_letter_code
_entity_poly.pdbx_strand_id
1 'polypeptide(L)'
;MYFLNSKGERITKEEFVDARIFSEGLAAVATKWADGPMGSQDTKYGYIDATGAFIIPQEFQISGNNLAGNFHSGRAIVSKTELDVMGNYHTSHGIIDDKGNWVLKPTYNHIAAYCDGLARAFSDNGTVYLDMKGNEAVKTNSPWGNSFSEGLAAVMAR
;
A
#
# COMPACT_ATOMS: atom_id res chain seq x y z
N MET A 1 10.15 15.67 -8.53
CA MET A 1 10.83 14.36 -8.69
C MET A 1 10.58 13.82 -10.09
N TYR A 2 11.51 13.07 -10.65
CA TYR A 2 11.39 12.42 -11.95
C TYR A 2 12.22 11.13 -11.95
N PHE A 3 11.98 10.23 -12.90
CA PHE A 3 12.76 9.00 -13.00
C PHE A 3 13.88 9.11 -14.04
N LEU A 4 15.02 8.53 -13.70
CA LEU A 4 16.18 8.34 -14.57
C LEU A 4 16.41 6.84 -14.77
N ASN A 5 16.92 6.44 -15.93
CA ASN A 5 17.46 5.10 -16.10
C ASN A 5 18.92 5.00 -15.60
N SER A 6 19.51 3.81 -15.70
CA SER A 6 20.90 3.56 -15.26
C SER A 6 21.97 4.32 -16.04
N LYS A 7 21.62 4.95 -17.17
CA LYS A 7 22.50 5.84 -17.95
C LYS A 7 22.35 7.32 -17.56
N GLY A 8 21.46 7.63 -16.61
CA GLY A 8 21.14 9.00 -16.21
C GLY A 8 20.19 9.72 -17.17
N GLU A 9 19.54 9.00 -18.09
CA GLU A 9 18.58 9.57 -19.03
C GLU A 9 17.21 9.69 -18.37
N ARG A 10 16.59 10.87 -18.48
CA ARG A 10 15.26 11.13 -17.94
C ARG A 10 14.20 10.36 -18.71
N ILE A 11 13.40 9.60 -17.99
CA ILE A 11 12.32 8.77 -18.53
C ILE A 11 10.99 9.52 -18.54
N THR A 12 10.63 10.11 -17.40
CA THR A 12 9.33 10.79 -17.27
C THR A 12 9.42 12.23 -17.73
N LYS A 13 8.51 12.65 -18.62
CA LYS A 13 8.39 14.05 -19.02
C LYS A 13 7.81 14.92 -17.89
N GLU A 14 6.82 14.40 -17.20
CA GLU A 14 6.19 15.02 -16.04
C GLU A 14 7.14 15.02 -14.82
N GLU A 15 6.90 15.94 -13.89
CA GLU A 15 7.50 15.94 -12.56
C GLU A 15 6.44 15.62 -11.51
N PHE A 16 6.86 14.86 -10.50
CA PHE A 16 6.01 14.41 -9.41
C PHE A 16 6.38 15.10 -8.11
N VAL A 17 5.41 15.36 -7.25
CA VAL A 17 5.67 15.83 -5.89
C VAL A 17 6.06 14.70 -4.95
N ASP A 18 5.58 13.48 -5.22
CA ASP A 18 6.01 12.24 -4.58
C ASP A 18 6.17 11.10 -5.59
N ALA A 19 7.17 10.24 -5.39
CA ALA A 19 7.43 9.07 -6.23
C ALA A 19 8.05 7.94 -5.38
N ARG A 20 7.40 6.78 -5.40
CA ARG A 20 7.92 5.53 -4.83
C ARG A 20 8.89 4.85 -5.81
N ILE A 21 9.61 3.85 -5.32
CA ILE A 21 10.50 3.05 -6.18
C ILE A 21 9.70 2.18 -7.15
N PHE A 22 10.29 1.87 -8.30
CA PHE A 22 9.75 0.82 -9.16
C PHE A 22 9.84 -0.55 -8.48
N SER A 23 8.73 -1.28 -8.49
CA SER A 23 8.64 -2.67 -8.06
C SER A 23 7.67 -3.39 -8.99
N GLU A 24 8.03 -4.57 -9.48
CA GLU A 24 7.21 -5.37 -10.41
C GLU A 24 6.73 -4.59 -11.65
N GLY A 25 7.53 -3.62 -12.11
CA GLY A 25 7.26 -2.82 -13.31
C GLY A 25 6.39 -1.57 -13.08
N LEU A 26 5.92 -1.33 -11.86
CA LEU A 26 5.09 -0.17 -11.52
C LEU A 26 5.71 0.68 -10.39
N ALA A 27 5.44 1.98 -10.40
CA ALA A 27 5.81 2.90 -9.31
C ALA A 27 4.64 3.82 -8.98
N ALA A 28 4.35 4.00 -7.69
CA ALA A 28 3.34 4.95 -7.24
C ALA A 28 3.87 6.39 -7.32
N VAL A 29 3.07 7.30 -7.87
CA VAL A 29 3.43 8.72 -8.03
C VAL A 29 2.26 9.66 -7.74
N ALA A 30 2.59 10.82 -7.18
CA ALA A 30 1.67 11.94 -6.98
C ALA A 30 2.15 13.15 -7.78
N THR A 31 1.24 13.80 -8.51
CA THR A 31 1.54 14.98 -9.35
C THR A 31 1.35 16.28 -8.60
N LYS A 32 0.60 16.26 -7.50
CA LYS A 32 0.39 17.38 -6.58
C LYS A 32 0.09 16.86 -5.19
N TRP A 33 0.39 17.67 -4.18
CA TRP A 33 -0.07 17.41 -2.82
C TRP A 33 -1.57 17.68 -2.74
N ALA A 34 -2.28 17.01 -1.84
CA ALA A 34 -3.65 17.38 -1.56
C ALA A 34 -3.70 18.69 -0.75
N ASP A 35 -4.62 19.57 -1.14
CA ASP A 35 -4.87 20.88 -0.50
C ASP A 35 -6.06 20.82 0.49
N GLY A 36 -6.45 19.60 0.90
CA GLY A 36 -7.59 19.36 1.76
C GLY A 36 -7.28 19.50 3.26
N PRO A 37 -8.29 19.40 4.14
CA PRO A 37 -8.13 19.54 5.59
C PRO A 37 -7.17 18.50 6.18
N MET A 38 -6.94 17.38 5.48
CA MET A 38 -6.04 16.30 5.88
C MET A 38 -4.62 16.48 5.33
N GLY A 39 -4.35 17.57 4.61
CA GLY A 39 -3.07 17.88 3.99
C GLY A 39 -2.55 16.74 3.13
N SER A 40 -1.25 16.43 3.27
CA SER A 40 -0.59 15.39 2.48
C SER A 40 -1.19 13.99 2.66
N GLN A 41 -1.96 13.72 3.72
CA GLN A 41 -2.62 12.42 3.94
C GLN A 41 -3.75 12.13 2.94
N ASP A 42 -4.32 13.17 2.30
CA ASP A 42 -5.32 12.99 1.24
C ASP A 42 -4.69 12.99 -0.17
N THR A 43 -3.36 13.04 -0.27
CA THR A 43 -2.66 12.99 -1.56
C THR A 43 -3.02 11.70 -2.30
N LYS A 44 -3.41 11.87 -3.57
CA LYS A 44 -3.77 10.76 -4.44
C LYS A 44 -2.56 10.33 -5.26
N TYR A 45 -2.27 9.06 -5.17
CA TYR A 45 -1.27 8.35 -5.94
C TYR A 45 -1.96 7.53 -7.02
N GLY A 46 -1.33 7.51 -8.18
CA GLY A 46 -1.57 6.55 -9.24
C GLY A 46 -0.29 5.77 -9.51
N TYR A 47 -0.31 4.83 -10.43
CA TYR A 47 0.85 4.02 -10.75
C TYR A 47 1.25 4.20 -12.20
N ILE A 48 2.53 4.46 -12.41
CA ILE A 48 3.13 4.55 -13.74
C ILE A 48 3.95 3.31 -14.07
N ASP A 49 4.07 2.99 -15.35
CA ASP A 49 5.03 2.02 -15.87
C ASP A 49 6.42 2.63 -16.11
N ALA A 50 7.36 1.79 -16.55
CA ALA A 50 8.73 2.21 -16.85
C ALA A 50 8.87 3.16 -18.06
N THR A 51 7.79 3.45 -18.80
CA THR A 51 7.75 4.49 -19.84
C THR A 51 7.30 5.85 -19.28
N GLY A 52 6.75 5.86 -18.05
CA GLY A 52 6.14 7.02 -17.42
C GLY A 52 4.63 7.15 -17.69
N ALA A 53 4.01 6.17 -18.35
CA ALA A 53 2.59 6.17 -18.61
C ALA A 53 1.81 5.68 -17.37
N PHE A 54 0.72 6.36 -17.02
CA PHE A 54 -0.17 5.90 -15.96
C PHE A 54 -0.88 4.61 -16.39
N ILE A 55 -0.67 3.54 -15.63
CA ILE A 55 -1.40 2.27 -15.72
C ILE A 55 -2.58 2.26 -14.78
N ILE A 56 -2.43 2.88 -13.61
CA ILE A 56 -3.49 3.05 -12.61
C ILE A 56 -3.66 4.55 -12.36
N PRO A 57 -4.89 5.09 -12.48
CA PRO A 57 -5.15 6.51 -12.26
C PRO A 57 -4.90 6.93 -10.80
N GLN A 58 -4.78 8.23 -10.58
CA GLN A 58 -4.51 8.81 -9.27
C GLN A 58 -5.76 8.82 -8.38
N GLU A 59 -6.01 7.71 -7.70
CA GLU A 59 -7.24 7.50 -6.92
C GLU A 59 -6.97 7.01 -5.48
N PHE A 60 -5.74 6.56 -5.20
CA PHE A 60 -5.41 5.88 -3.96
C PHE A 60 -4.59 6.76 -3.02
N GLN A 61 -4.82 6.65 -1.71
CA GLN A 61 -3.87 7.19 -0.74
C GLN A 61 -2.84 6.11 -0.41
N ILE A 62 -1.65 6.55 -0.01
CA ILE A 62 -0.58 5.67 0.46
C ILE A 62 -0.06 6.27 1.77
N SER A 63 -0.06 5.45 2.82
CA SER A 63 0.44 5.77 4.15
C SER A 63 1.59 4.83 4.49
N GLY A 64 2.65 5.38 5.10
CA GLY A 64 3.80 4.59 5.57
C GLY A 64 5.14 5.11 5.07
N ASN A 65 6.13 4.21 5.10
CA ASN A 65 7.50 4.51 4.69
C ASN A 65 7.66 4.49 3.16
N ASN A 66 8.90 4.65 2.67
CA ASN A 66 9.21 4.72 1.24
C ASN A 66 8.90 3.45 0.43
N LEU A 67 8.58 2.33 1.09
CA LEU A 67 8.18 1.08 0.45
C LEU A 67 6.65 0.89 0.40
N ALA A 68 5.89 1.77 1.06
CA ALA A 68 4.44 1.71 1.05
C ALA A 68 3.88 1.90 -0.36
N GLY A 69 2.86 1.11 -0.69
CA GLY A 69 2.25 1.09 -2.03
C GLY A 69 3.05 0.35 -3.09
N ASN A 70 4.26 -0.14 -2.82
CA ASN A 70 5.00 -0.93 -3.81
C ASN A 70 4.24 -2.23 -4.14
N PHE A 71 4.29 -2.62 -5.41
CA PHE A 71 3.81 -3.92 -5.83
C PHE A 71 4.70 -5.04 -5.31
N HIS A 72 4.09 -6.04 -4.67
CA HIS A 72 4.72 -7.29 -4.27
C HIS A 72 3.74 -8.44 -4.46
N SER A 73 4.15 -9.50 -5.15
CA SER A 73 3.30 -10.61 -5.56
C SER A 73 2.07 -10.17 -6.38
N GLY A 74 2.21 -9.14 -7.22
CA GLY A 74 1.12 -8.59 -8.04
C GLY A 74 0.04 -7.89 -7.22
N ARG A 75 0.37 -7.39 -6.02
CA ARG A 75 -0.53 -6.66 -5.13
C ARG A 75 0.15 -5.40 -4.59
N ALA A 76 -0.62 -4.33 -4.45
CA ALA A 76 -0.19 -3.13 -3.74
C ALA A 76 -1.10 -2.88 -2.54
N ILE A 77 -0.51 -2.45 -1.43
CA ILE A 77 -1.23 -2.05 -0.22
C ILE A 77 -1.43 -0.54 -0.28
N VAL A 78 -2.69 -0.14 -0.27
CA VAL A 78 -3.11 1.27 -0.34
C VAL A 78 -3.94 1.60 0.89
N SER A 79 -3.98 2.87 1.25
CA SER A 79 -4.66 3.34 2.45
C SER A 79 -5.90 4.17 2.11
N LYS A 80 -6.73 4.36 3.12
CA LYS A 80 -7.77 5.38 3.18
C LYS A 80 -7.80 5.96 4.58
N THR A 81 -7.64 7.27 4.65
CA THR A 81 -7.74 8.06 5.87
C THR A 81 -9.08 8.77 5.88
N GLU A 82 -9.80 8.65 6.99
CA GLU A 82 -11.09 9.29 7.23
C GLU A 82 -11.09 10.01 8.58
N LEU A 83 -12.02 10.93 8.78
CA LEU A 83 -12.25 11.59 10.06
C LEU A 83 -13.41 10.91 10.78
N ASP A 84 -13.26 10.62 12.07
CA ASP A 84 -14.40 10.24 12.91
C ASP A 84 -15.26 11.45 13.28
N VAL A 85 -16.36 11.19 14.01
CA VAL A 85 -17.30 12.23 14.49
C VAL A 85 -16.65 13.24 15.44
N MET A 86 -15.49 12.92 16.01
CA MET A 86 -14.71 13.79 16.90
C MET A 86 -13.59 14.53 16.16
N GLY A 87 -13.43 14.30 14.85
CA GLY A 87 -12.38 14.90 14.03
C GLY A 87 -11.01 14.22 14.17
N ASN A 88 -10.94 13.00 14.69
CA ASN A 88 -9.69 12.23 14.70
C ASN A 88 -9.49 11.50 13.37
N TYR A 89 -8.24 11.43 12.93
CA TYR A 89 -7.84 10.68 11.75
C TYR A 89 -7.81 9.17 12.01
N HIS A 90 -8.44 8.41 11.13
CA HIS A 90 -8.39 6.95 11.11
C HIS A 90 -7.91 6.49 9.74
N THR A 91 -6.77 5.81 9.72
CA THR A 91 -6.24 5.20 8.48
C THR A 91 -6.51 3.71 8.48
N SER A 92 -7.20 3.25 7.45
CA SER A 92 -7.32 1.83 7.15
C SER A 92 -6.58 1.48 5.86
N HIS A 93 -6.24 0.21 5.71
CA HIS A 93 -5.46 -0.32 4.60
C HIS A 93 -6.27 -1.40 3.88
N GLY A 94 -6.13 -1.41 2.57
CA GLY A 94 -6.70 -2.38 1.64
C GLY A 94 -5.65 -2.80 0.62
N ILE A 95 -6.09 -3.61 -0.35
CA ILE A 95 -5.24 -4.25 -1.33
C ILE A 95 -5.85 -4.06 -2.71
N ILE A 96 -5.03 -3.63 -3.67
CA ILE A 96 -5.39 -3.55 -5.09
C ILE A 96 -4.55 -4.51 -5.92
N ASP A 97 -5.09 -4.93 -7.06
CA ASP A 97 -4.35 -5.62 -8.11
C ASP A 97 -3.57 -4.64 -9.01
N ASP A 98 -2.82 -5.18 -9.97
CA ASP A 98 -2.00 -4.45 -10.94
C ASP A 98 -2.80 -3.62 -11.97
N LYS A 99 -4.13 -3.70 -11.91
CA LYS A 99 -5.07 -2.91 -12.72
C LYS A 99 -5.81 -1.88 -11.85
N GLY A 100 -5.51 -1.80 -10.56
CA GLY A 100 -6.17 -0.91 -9.62
C GLY A 100 -7.52 -1.41 -9.11
N ASN A 101 -7.91 -2.66 -9.39
CA ASN A 101 -9.13 -3.22 -8.82
C ASN A 101 -8.91 -3.60 -7.36
N TRP A 102 -9.92 -3.34 -6.53
CA TRP A 102 -9.91 -3.79 -5.14
C TRP A 102 -9.93 -5.32 -5.04
N VAL A 103 -8.87 -5.88 -4.46
CA VAL A 103 -8.85 -7.24 -3.92
C VAL A 103 -9.47 -7.25 -2.53
N LEU A 104 -9.14 -6.23 -1.73
CA LEU A 104 -9.68 -6.01 -0.40
C LEU A 104 -9.83 -4.50 -0.19
N LYS A 105 -11.05 -4.03 0.08
CA LYS A 105 -11.27 -2.62 0.41
C LYS A 105 -10.58 -2.25 1.75
N PRO A 106 -10.30 -0.96 2.00
CA PRO A 106 -9.67 -0.55 3.25
C PRO A 106 -10.49 -1.00 4.45
N THR A 107 -9.89 -1.82 5.33
CA THR A 107 -10.60 -2.45 6.46
C THR A 107 -9.69 -2.70 7.66
N TYR A 108 -8.39 -2.92 7.44
CA TYR A 108 -7.44 -3.22 8.52
C TYR A 108 -6.61 -2.00 8.90
N ASN A 109 -6.24 -1.88 10.17
CA ASN A 109 -5.44 -0.76 10.67
C ASN A 109 -4.06 -0.71 10.00
N HIS A 110 -3.53 -1.87 9.62
CA HIS A 110 -2.29 -2.00 8.86
C HIS A 110 -2.27 -3.34 8.13
N ILE A 111 -1.72 -3.38 6.92
CA ILE A 111 -1.43 -4.59 6.15
C ILE A 111 0.05 -4.54 5.74
N ALA A 112 0.79 -5.61 5.99
CA ALA A 112 2.17 -5.77 5.55
C ALA A 112 2.22 -6.39 4.14
N ALA A 113 3.34 -6.20 3.43
CA ALA A 113 3.59 -6.88 2.17
C ALA A 113 3.42 -8.40 2.29
N TYR A 114 3.04 -9.04 1.18
CA TYR A 114 2.91 -10.49 1.12
C TYR A 114 4.28 -11.16 1.31
N CYS A 115 4.33 -12.16 2.19
CA CYS A 115 5.46 -13.06 2.34
C CYS A 115 4.90 -14.49 2.40
N ASP A 116 5.51 -15.42 1.68
CA ASP A 116 5.01 -16.80 1.53
C ASP A 116 3.53 -16.89 1.12
N GLY A 117 3.08 -15.96 0.28
CA GLY A 117 1.70 -15.90 -0.21
C GLY A 117 0.67 -15.39 0.81
N LEU A 118 1.12 -14.89 1.98
CA LEU A 118 0.26 -14.35 3.02
C LEU A 118 0.65 -12.90 3.38
N ALA A 119 -0.34 -12.03 3.53
CA ALA A 119 -0.16 -10.68 4.06
C ALA A 119 -0.64 -10.61 5.50
N ARG A 120 0.22 -10.20 6.42
CA ARG A 120 -0.17 -9.97 7.82
C ARG A 120 -0.97 -8.66 7.92
N ALA A 121 -2.10 -8.71 8.60
CA ALA A 121 -2.98 -7.58 8.86
C ALA A 121 -3.29 -7.42 10.35
N PHE A 122 -3.50 -6.18 10.78
CA PHE A 122 -3.97 -5.84 12.12
C PHE A 122 -5.43 -5.45 12.13
N SER A 123 -6.22 -6.21 12.88
CA SER A 123 -7.60 -5.91 13.23
C SER A 123 -7.69 -5.52 14.71
N ASP A 124 -8.85 -5.04 15.13
CA ASP A 124 -9.13 -4.77 16.54
C ASP A 124 -9.07 -6.03 17.41
N ASN A 125 -9.23 -7.21 16.81
CA ASN A 125 -9.19 -8.51 17.49
C ASN A 125 -7.81 -9.18 17.46
N GLY A 126 -6.79 -8.48 16.96
CA GLY A 126 -5.42 -8.98 16.87
C GLY A 126 -4.96 -9.27 15.44
N THR A 127 -3.99 -10.17 15.33
CA THR A 127 -3.26 -10.46 14.09
C THR A 127 -3.99 -11.48 13.22
N VAL A 128 -4.20 -11.11 11.96
CA VAL A 128 -4.78 -11.95 10.91
C VAL A 128 -3.81 -12.06 9.73
N TYR A 129 -3.85 -13.16 8.98
CA TYR A 129 -3.08 -13.34 7.75
C TYR A 129 -4.03 -13.57 6.58
N LEU A 130 -3.88 -12.75 5.55
CA LEU A 130 -4.71 -12.68 4.37
C LEU A 130 -4.08 -13.47 3.22
N ASP A 131 -4.88 -14.27 2.51
CA ASP A 131 -4.46 -14.88 1.25
C ASP A 131 -4.42 -13.86 0.10
N MET A 132 -3.91 -14.27 -1.06
CA MET A 132 -3.80 -13.43 -2.28
C MET A 132 -5.15 -12.92 -2.84
N LYS A 133 -6.27 -13.45 -2.35
CA LYS A 133 -7.63 -13.03 -2.69
C LYS A 133 -8.22 -12.10 -1.62
N GLY A 134 -7.48 -11.77 -0.57
CA GLY A 134 -7.90 -10.93 0.54
C GLY A 134 -8.72 -11.66 1.61
N ASN A 135 -8.82 -12.99 1.58
CA ASN A 135 -9.54 -13.75 2.60
C ASN A 135 -8.65 -14.01 3.81
N GLU A 136 -9.24 -14.03 5.01
CA GLU A 136 -8.54 -14.40 6.24
C GLU A 136 -8.21 -15.89 6.27
N ALA A 137 -6.98 -16.26 5.87
CA ALA A 137 -6.52 -17.64 5.79
C ALA A 137 -6.07 -18.20 7.13
N VAL A 138 -5.42 -17.37 7.96
CA VAL A 138 -5.02 -17.73 9.33
C VAL A 138 -5.43 -16.60 10.27
N LYS A 139 -6.13 -16.95 11.34
CA LYS A 139 -6.51 -16.01 12.41
C LYS A 139 -5.86 -16.41 13.71
N THR A 140 -5.43 -15.42 14.48
CA THR A 140 -4.87 -15.63 15.81
C THR A 140 -5.55 -14.69 16.80
N ASN A 141 -5.62 -15.07 18.08
CA ASN A 141 -6.05 -14.17 19.15
C ASN A 141 -4.87 -13.35 19.72
N SER A 142 -3.76 -13.29 18.97
CA SER A 142 -2.54 -12.63 19.40
C SER A 142 -2.59 -11.14 19.07
N PRO A 143 -2.22 -10.26 20.02
CA PRO A 143 -2.16 -8.82 19.75
C PRO A 143 -1.07 -8.47 18.72
N TRP A 144 -0.09 -9.37 18.48
CA TRP A 144 1.01 -9.12 17.56
C TRP A 144 1.54 -10.39 16.90
N GLY A 145 1.83 -10.31 15.61
CA GLY A 145 2.58 -11.35 14.88
C GLY A 145 3.54 -10.74 13.86
N ASN A 146 4.55 -11.49 13.42
CA ASN A 146 5.41 -11.12 12.31
C ASN A 146 4.83 -11.61 10.98
N SER A 147 5.33 -11.12 9.84
CA SER A 147 5.01 -11.72 8.54
C SER A 147 5.53 -13.16 8.48
N PHE A 148 4.89 -14.00 7.65
CA PHE A 148 5.41 -15.33 7.36
C PHE A 148 6.78 -15.26 6.68
N SER A 149 7.65 -16.21 6.98
CA SER A 149 8.88 -16.48 6.24
C SER A 149 9.27 -17.93 6.44
N GLU A 150 9.62 -18.61 5.35
CA GLU A 150 9.92 -20.05 5.36
C GLU A 150 8.77 -20.90 5.96
N GLY A 151 7.52 -20.46 5.74
CA GLY A 151 6.32 -21.14 6.22
C GLY A 151 6.03 -20.93 7.71
N LEU A 152 6.73 -20.01 8.40
CA LEU A 152 6.58 -19.77 9.84
C LEU A 152 6.32 -18.28 10.13
N ALA A 153 5.56 -18.00 11.18
CA ALA A 153 5.38 -16.65 11.72
C ALA A 153 5.41 -16.68 13.26
N ALA A 154 6.19 -15.79 13.86
CA ALA A 154 6.17 -15.59 15.31
C ALA A 154 4.93 -14.79 15.72
N VAL A 155 4.27 -15.21 16.80
CA VAL A 155 3.12 -14.50 17.38
C VAL A 155 3.30 -14.34 18.88
N MET A 156 2.80 -13.24 19.44
CA MET A 156 2.85 -12.95 20.86
C MET A 156 1.85 -13.83 21.61
N ALA A 157 2.30 -14.54 22.64
CA ALA A 157 1.38 -15.21 23.56
C ALA A 157 0.56 -14.17 24.32
N ARG A 158 -0.71 -14.45 24.55
CA ARG A 158 -1.57 -13.60 25.37
C ARG A 158 -1.34 -13.85 26.85
#